data_AF-A0A7S4HDR5-F1
#
_entry.id   AF-A0A7S4HDR5-F1
#
_cell.length_a   1.000
_cell.length_b   1.000
_cell.length_c   1.000
_cell.angle_alpha   90.00
_cell.angle_beta   90.00
_cell.angle_gamma   90.00
#
_symmetry.space_group_name_H-M   'P 1'
#
loop_
_entity.id
_entity.type
_entity.pdbx_description
1 polymer ?
#
loop_
_entity_poly.entity_id
_entity_poly.type
_entity_poly.pdbx_seq_one_letter_code
_entity_poly.pdbx_strand_id
1 'polypeptide(L)'
;EPRARSWSDNASSPLGIFQISGYAPVSTAPEADWDAYYASLSSAIARAHAGDVIIIGTDSNASIGRGCLGGSRSDDHVGAVGPHGLAHINNSGRRMRSFIETHALASLTSFYRKRHYGTWQHPRSKLMHQ
;
A
#
# COMPACT_ATOMS: atom_id res chain seq x y z
N GLU A 1 11.09 -10.22 34.08
CA GLU A 1 10.49 -9.66 32.87
C GLU A 1 10.73 -10.59 31.69
N PRO A 2 9.76 -10.81 30.79
CA PRO A 2 10.01 -11.59 29.59
C PRO A 2 10.83 -10.73 28.62
N ARG A 3 12.04 -11.19 28.30
CA ARG A 3 12.92 -10.58 27.29
C ARG A 3 12.15 -10.55 25.95
N ALA A 4 11.90 -9.36 25.40
CA ALA A 4 11.33 -9.24 24.07
C ALA A 4 12.22 -10.04 23.10
N ARG A 5 11.63 -10.99 22.36
CA ARG A 5 12.38 -11.74 21.34
C ARG A 5 12.80 -10.75 20.27
N SER A 6 14.11 -10.56 20.10
CA SER A 6 14.65 -9.85 18.95
C SER A 6 14.54 -10.77 17.73
N TRP A 7 13.86 -10.29 16.69
CA TRP A 7 13.87 -10.94 15.39
C TRP A 7 15.11 -10.49 14.64
N SER A 8 15.71 -11.39 13.87
CA SER A 8 16.88 -11.10 13.06
C SER A 8 16.64 -11.52 11.63
N ASP A 9 17.28 -10.82 10.69
CA ASP A 9 17.31 -11.24 9.29
C ASP A 9 18.26 -12.45 9.07
N ASN A 10 18.41 -12.88 7.81
CA ASN A 10 19.31 -13.98 7.45
C ASN A 10 20.79 -13.68 7.74
N ALA A 11 21.16 -12.41 7.96
CA ALA A 11 22.50 -11.97 8.34
C ALA A 11 22.65 -11.77 9.86
N SER A 12 21.65 -12.17 10.66
CA SER A 12 21.59 -11.96 12.12
C SER A 12 21.50 -10.50 12.57
N SER A 13 21.22 -9.56 11.67
CA SER A 13 20.98 -8.16 12.01
C SER A 13 19.62 -8.00 12.67
N PRO A 14 19.46 -7.15 13.71
CA PRO A 14 18.15 -6.88 14.30
C PRO A 14 17.16 -6.36 13.26
N LEU A 15 16.00 -7.01 13.14
CA LEU A 15 14.94 -6.61 12.22
C LEU A 15 13.97 -5.66 12.93
N GLY A 16 13.93 -4.40 12.49
CA GLY A 16 12.92 -3.45 12.93
C GLY A 16 11.67 -3.50 12.06
N ILE A 17 10.50 -3.27 12.66
CA ILE A 17 9.24 -3.08 11.93
C ILE A 17 8.74 -1.67 12.26
N PHE A 18 8.57 -0.85 11.22
CA PHE A 18 8.00 0.48 11.35
C PHE A 18 6.58 0.48 10.80
N GLN A 19 5.60 0.53 11.71
CA GLN A 19 4.18 0.46 11.34
C GLN A 19 3.56 1.85 11.24
N ILE A 20 2.86 2.11 10.13
CA ILE A 20 2.06 3.31 9.91
C ILE A 20 0.61 2.88 9.77
N SER A 21 -0.29 3.62 10.42
CA SER A 21 -1.73 3.52 10.18
C SER A 21 -2.26 4.84 9.64
N GLY A 22 -3.16 4.76 8.66
CA GLY A 22 -3.73 5.94 8.02
C GLY A 22 -5.18 5.76 7.64
N TYR A 23 -5.86 6.89 7.46
CA TYR A 23 -7.18 6.98 6.85
C TYR A 23 -7.10 8.06 5.79
N ALA A 24 -7.18 7.69 4.52
CA ALA A 24 -7.07 8.63 3.42
C ALA A 24 -8.37 9.44 3.27
N PRO A 25 -8.30 10.64 2.68
CA PRO A 25 -9.50 11.40 2.35
C PRO A 25 -10.49 10.61 1.48
N VAL A 26 -11.77 10.94 1.57
CA VAL A 26 -12.79 10.36 0.68
C VAL A 26 -12.65 10.92 -0.74
N SER A 27 -13.24 10.26 -1.73
CA SER A 27 -13.10 10.64 -3.15
C SER A 27 -13.61 12.04 -3.49
N THR A 28 -14.50 12.60 -2.68
CA THR A 28 -15.05 13.96 -2.82
C THR A 28 -14.26 15.03 -2.08
N ALA A 29 -13.19 14.66 -1.37
CA ALA A 29 -12.37 15.62 -0.65
C ALA A 29 -11.60 16.53 -1.63
N PRO A 30 -11.36 17.80 -1.27
CA PRO A 30 -10.52 18.73 -2.02
C PRO A 30 -9.12 18.16 -2.32
N GLU A 31 -8.52 18.62 -3.42
CA GLU A 31 -7.17 18.18 -3.80
C GLU A 31 -6.11 18.52 -2.73
N ALA A 32 -6.25 19.68 -2.07
CA ALA A 32 -5.36 20.08 -0.99
C ALA A 32 -5.32 19.09 0.19
N ASP A 33 -6.45 18.44 0.51
CA ASP A 33 -6.51 17.44 1.59
C ASP A 33 -5.77 16.16 1.20
N TRP A 34 -5.83 15.79 -0.08
CA TRP A 34 -5.07 14.67 -0.60
C TRP A 34 -3.57 14.94 -0.64
N ASP A 35 -3.16 16.14 -1.05
CA ASP A 35 -1.76 16.55 -1.04
C ASP A 35 -1.20 16.56 0.38
N ALA A 36 -1.97 17.12 1.33
CA ALA A 36 -1.62 17.10 2.75
C ALA A 36 -1.50 15.68 3.31
N TYR A 37 -2.41 14.77 2.92
CA TYR A 37 -2.36 13.36 3.33
C TYR A 37 -1.08 12.68 2.83
N TYR A 38 -0.75 12.80 1.54
CA TYR A 38 0.43 12.15 1.00
C TYR A 38 1.75 12.78 1.48
N ALA A 39 1.80 14.11 1.68
CA ALA A 39 2.94 14.77 2.30
C ALA A 39 3.17 14.30 3.75
N SER A 40 2.08 14.11 4.51
CA SER A 40 2.14 13.58 5.88
C SER A 40 2.57 12.11 5.89
N LEU A 41 2.09 11.31 4.92
CA LEU A 41 2.48 9.91 4.78
C LEU A 41 3.96 9.75 4.41
N SER A 42 4.47 10.55 3.46
CA SER A 42 5.91 10.61 3.15
C SER A 42 6.74 11.00 4.37
N SER A 43 6.29 12.01 5.11
CA SER A 43 6.94 12.43 6.36
C SER A 43 6.94 11.34 7.42
N ALA A 44 5.88 10.51 7.48
CA ALA A 44 5.82 9.37 8.37
C ALA A 44 6.78 8.24 7.96
N ILE A 45 6.84 7.93 6.66
CA ILE A 45 7.79 6.95 6.09
C ILE A 45 9.23 7.35 6.39
N ALA A 46 9.57 8.64 6.29
CA ALA A 46 10.92 9.15 6.53
C ALA A 46 11.41 9.00 7.99
N ARG A 47 10.54 8.64 8.94
CA ARG A 47 10.93 8.36 10.33
C ARG A 47 11.44 6.93 10.54
N ALA A 48 11.26 6.03 9.57
CA ALA A 48 11.76 4.66 9.67
C ALA A 48 13.29 4.66 9.72
N HIS A 49 13.87 3.78 10.53
CA HIS A 49 15.32 3.60 10.57
C HIS A 49 15.79 2.80 9.35
N ALA A 50 17.07 2.98 8.99
CA ALA A 50 17.67 2.16 7.94
C ALA A 50 17.61 0.68 8.33
N GLY A 51 17.05 -0.15 7.45
CA GLY A 51 16.82 -1.58 7.68
C GLY A 51 15.46 -1.93 8.26
N ASP A 52 14.63 -0.95 8.64
CA ASP A 52 13.26 -1.22 9.07
C ASP A 52 12.40 -1.74 7.91
N VAL A 53 11.58 -2.73 8.21
CA VAL A 53 10.47 -3.15 7.35
C VAL A 53 9.29 -2.23 7.59
N ILE A 54 8.94 -1.43 6.58
CA ILE A 54 7.81 -0.51 6.66
C ILE A 54 6.51 -1.26 6.32
N ILE A 55 5.54 -1.18 7.23
CA ILE A 55 4.19 -1.75 7.02
C ILE A 55 3.16 -0.63 7.15
N ILE A 56 2.40 -0.40 6.09
CA ILE A 56 1.35 0.62 6.06
C ILE A 56 -0.01 -0.07 6.02
N GLY A 57 -0.80 0.09 7.09
CA GLY A 57 -2.20 -0.30 7.14
C GLY A 57 -3.10 0.92 6.97
N THR A 58 -3.83 1.00 5.86
CA THR A 58 -4.67 2.17 5.58
C THR A 58 -6.00 1.78 4.96
N ASP A 59 -7.06 2.49 5.32
CA ASP A 59 -8.21 2.64 4.43
C ASP A 59 -7.89 3.81 3.49
N SER A 60 -7.51 3.45 2.26
CA SER A 60 -7.02 4.39 1.27
C SER A 60 -8.15 5.08 0.49
N ASN A 61 -9.42 4.71 0.72
CA ASN A 61 -10.56 5.13 -0.13
C ASN A 61 -10.27 4.94 -1.64
N ALA A 62 -9.41 3.99 -1.99
CA ALA A 62 -8.81 3.87 -3.30
C ALA A 62 -8.94 2.45 -3.84
N SER A 63 -9.71 2.29 -4.93
CA SER A 63 -9.67 1.06 -5.70
C SER A 63 -8.41 1.07 -6.56
N ILE A 64 -7.39 0.34 -6.12
CA ILE A 64 -6.08 0.35 -6.78
C ILE A 64 -6.05 -0.47 -8.06
N GLY A 65 -7.00 -1.38 -8.31
CA GLY A 65 -6.98 -2.30 -9.44
C GLY A 65 -5.85 -3.34 -9.37
N ARG A 66 -5.88 -4.37 -10.24
CA ARG A 66 -4.76 -5.31 -10.44
C ARG A 66 -3.75 -4.79 -11.47
N GLY A 67 -2.49 -5.21 -11.36
CA GLY A 67 -1.38 -4.87 -12.24
C GLY A 67 -0.81 -6.07 -12.99
N CYS A 68 0.44 -5.96 -13.43
CA CYS A 68 1.22 -7.04 -14.03
C CYS A 68 2.54 -7.22 -13.25
N LEU A 69 3.01 -8.46 -13.12
CA LEU A 69 4.33 -8.72 -12.54
C LEU A 69 5.38 -8.31 -13.58
N GLY A 70 6.22 -7.34 -13.22
CA GLY A 70 7.08 -6.67 -14.18
C GLY A 70 6.27 -5.68 -15.02
N GLY A 71 6.76 -4.46 -15.17
CA GLY A 71 6.23 -3.47 -16.09
C GLY A 71 6.18 -4.01 -17.53
N SER A 72 5.94 -3.13 -18.50
CA SER A 72 6.09 -3.52 -19.92
C SER A 72 7.35 -4.37 -20.10
N ARG A 73 7.28 -5.44 -20.91
CA ARG A 73 8.29 -6.52 -21.08
C ARG A 73 9.72 -6.07 -21.45
N SER A 74 9.98 -4.77 -21.46
CA SER A 74 11.19 -4.08 -21.87
C SER A 74 11.98 -3.42 -20.73
N ASP A 75 11.42 -3.22 -19.53
CA ASP A 75 12.13 -2.54 -18.43
C ASP A 75 12.14 -3.38 -17.14
N ASP A 76 13.29 -3.45 -16.48
CA ASP A 76 13.58 -4.15 -15.21
C ASP A 76 12.77 -3.62 -13.98
N HIS A 77 11.65 -2.93 -14.21
CA HIS A 77 10.78 -2.42 -13.15
C HIS A 77 9.75 -3.46 -12.74
N VAL A 78 9.89 -4.00 -11.52
CA VAL A 78 8.83 -4.76 -10.85
C VAL A 78 7.77 -3.77 -10.37
N GLY A 79 6.60 -3.78 -10.99
CA GLY A 79 5.51 -2.87 -10.64
C GLY A 79 5.03 -3.04 -9.19
N ALA A 80 4.58 -1.95 -8.55
CA ALA A 80 4.15 -1.95 -7.15
C ALA A 80 2.80 -2.68 -6.90
N VAL A 81 2.12 -3.12 -7.96
CA VAL A 81 0.82 -3.80 -7.89
C VAL A 81 0.90 -5.11 -8.65
N GLY A 82 0.61 -6.20 -7.96
CA GLY A 82 0.60 -7.56 -8.49
C GLY A 82 -0.65 -7.90 -9.32
N PRO A 83 -0.71 -9.13 -9.85
CA PRO A 83 -1.68 -9.55 -10.86
C PRO A 83 -3.06 -9.93 -10.28
N HIS A 84 -3.18 -9.96 -8.96
CA HIS A 84 -4.38 -10.36 -8.25
C HIS A 84 -5.13 -9.15 -7.69
N GLY A 85 -6.43 -9.29 -7.47
CA GLY A 85 -7.28 -8.20 -7.02
C GLY A 85 -8.46 -7.93 -7.94
N LEU A 86 -9.24 -6.91 -7.59
CA LEU A 86 -10.30 -6.39 -8.45
C LEU A 86 -9.69 -5.65 -9.65
N ALA A 87 -10.35 -5.68 -10.81
CA ALA A 87 -9.86 -4.98 -12.00
C ALA A 87 -10.12 -3.46 -11.96
N HIS A 88 -11.10 -3.03 -11.18
CA HIS A 88 -11.52 -1.63 -11.12
C HIS A 88 -10.43 -0.73 -10.51
N ILE A 89 -10.15 0.38 -11.19
CA ILE A 89 -9.24 1.44 -10.72
C ILE A 89 -9.95 2.80 -10.75
N ASN A 90 -9.86 3.57 -9.66
CA ASN A 90 -10.40 4.93 -9.56
C ASN A 90 -9.27 5.98 -9.50
N ASN A 91 -9.63 7.28 -9.44
CA ASN A 91 -8.65 8.38 -9.36
C ASN A 91 -7.73 8.25 -8.13
N SER A 92 -8.32 7.98 -6.96
CA SER A 92 -7.56 7.75 -5.72
C SER A 92 -6.62 6.55 -5.84
N GLY A 93 -7.03 5.49 -6.54
CA GLY A 93 -6.23 4.31 -6.85
C GLY A 93 -5.03 4.62 -7.72
N ARG A 94 -5.19 5.47 -8.75
CA ARG A 94 -4.07 5.95 -9.56
C ARG A 94 -3.07 6.75 -8.73
N ARG A 95 -3.55 7.68 -7.90
CA ARG A 95 -2.70 8.47 -7.00
C ARG A 95 -1.94 7.57 -6.01
N MET A 96 -2.61 6.58 -5.43
CA MET A 96 -1.99 5.61 -4.52
C MET A 96 -0.92 4.78 -5.22
N ARG A 97 -1.17 4.30 -6.45
CA ARG A 97 -0.17 3.57 -7.25
C ARG A 97 1.10 4.39 -7.46
N SER A 98 0.95 5.62 -7.96
CA SER A 98 2.09 6.51 -8.15
C SER A 98 2.85 6.73 -6.85
N PHE A 99 2.14 6.95 -5.74
CA PHE A 99 2.77 7.14 -4.44
C PHE A 99 3.60 5.92 -3.98
N ILE A 100 3.04 4.71 -4.04
CA ILE A 100 3.76 3.51 -3.61
C ILE A 100 4.94 3.19 -4.53
N GLU A 101 4.82 3.44 -5.84
CA GLU A 101 5.92 3.29 -6.80
C GLU A 101 7.07 4.26 -6.49
N THR A 102 6.77 5.55 -6.23
CA THR A 102 7.78 6.55 -5.86
C THR A 102 8.50 6.22 -4.54
N HIS A 103 7.83 5.54 -3.60
CA HIS A 103 8.42 5.16 -2.31
C HIS A 103 9.00 3.73 -2.29
N ALA A 104 9.13 3.07 -3.46
CA ALA A 104 9.58 1.68 -3.56
C ALA A 104 8.79 0.70 -2.66
N LEU A 105 7.49 0.96 -2.50
CA LEU A 105 6.56 0.14 -1.74
C LEU A 105 5.77 -0.78 -2.67
N ALA A 106 5.23 -1.86 -2.11
CA ALA A 106 4.42 -2.83 -2.83
C ALA A 106 3.06 -3.04 -2.17
N SER A 107 2.00 -3.13 -2.98
CA SER A 107 0.66 -3.44 -2.49
C SER A 107 0.49 -4.93 -2.21
N LEU A 108 0.70 -5.33 -0.95
CA LEU A 108 0.51 -6.70 -0.48
C LEU A 108 -0.88 -7.28 -0.80
N THR A 109 -1.89 -6.43 -1.03
CA THR A 109 -3.24 -6.91 -1.36
C THR A 109 -3.34 -7.49 -2.77
N SER A 110 -2.35 -7.26 -3.62
CA SER A 110 -2.37 -7.59 -5.06
C SER A 110 -1.38 -8.68 -5.50
N PHE A 111 -0.41 -9.05 -4.67
CA PHE A 111 0.61 -10.06 -5.01
C PHE A 111 0.22 -11.51 -4.68
N TYR A 112 -0.77 -11.71 -3.81
CA TYR A 112 -1.19 -13.04 -3.37
C TYR A 112 -2.60 -13.37 -3.81
N ARG A 113 -2.83 -14.63 -4.21
CA ARG A 113 -4.16 -15.13 -4.52
C ARG A 113 -5.00 -15.25 -3.25
N LYS A 114 -6.21 -14.68 -3.26
CA LYS A 114 -7.15 -14.70 -2.12
C LYS A 114 -8.50 -15.25 -2.55
N ARG A 115 -9.28 -15.72 -1.56
CA ARG A 115 -10.69 -16.10 -1.77
C ARG A 115 -11.57 -14.89 -2.11
N HIS A 116 -11.31 -13.76 -1.46
CA HIS A 116 -12.00 -12.49 -1.67
C HIS A 116 -10.98 -11.35 -1.71
N TYR A 117 -11.17 -10.40 -2.62
CA TYR A 117 -10.26 -9.26 -2.80
C TYR A 117 -10.86 -7.94 -2.32
N GLY A 118 -12.19 -7.83 -2.29
CA GLY A 118 -12.83 -6.62 -1.78
C GLY A 118 -12.82 -6.56 -0.26
N THR A 119 -12.52 -5.38 0.26
CA THR A 119 -12.45 -5.01 1.68
C THR A 119 -13.68 -4.22 2.12
N TRP A 120 -14.39 -3.59 1.16
CA TRP A 120 -15.59 -2.81 1.40
C TRP A 120 -16.67 -3.11 0.35
N GLN A 121 -17.94 -3.14 0.77
CA GLN A 121 -19.09 -3.31 -0.12
C GLN A 121 -19.93 -2.04 -0.14
N HIS A 122 -20.20 -1.51 -1.34
CA HIS A 122 -21.06 -0.36 -1.48
C HIS A 122 -22.49 -0.68 -1.01
N PRO A 123 -23.09 0.10 -0.09
CA PRO A 123 -24.33 -0.26 0.57
C PRO A 123 -25.53 -0.42 -0.38
N ARG A 124 -25.58 0.38 -1.46
CA ARG A 124 -26.65 0.33 -2.48
C ARG A 124 -26.36 -0.61 -3.64
N SER A 125 -25.34 -0.33 -4.45
CA SER A 125 -24.98 -1.14 -5.62
C SER A 125 -24.45 -2.55 -5.31
N LYS A 126 -24.08 -2.83 -4.05
CA LYS A 126 -23.45 -4.10 -3.60
C LYS A 126 -22.13 -4.43 -4.29
N LEU A 127 -21.54 -3.47 -5.00
CA LEU A 127 -20.23 -3.61 -5.62
C LEU A 127 -19.15 -3.71 -4.54
N MET A 128 -18.21 -4.62 -4.75
CA MET A 128 -17.04 -4.76 -3.90
C MET A 128 -15.94 -3.80 -4.36
N HIS A 129 -15.27 -3.19 -3.40
CA HIS A 129 -14.08 -2.36 -3.58
C HIS A 129 -12.94 -2.96 -2.80
N GLN A 130 -11.74 -2.86 -3.37
CA GLN A 130 -10.48 -3.30 -2.77
C GLN A 130 -9.75 -2.08 -2.21
#